data_AF-A0A4S1ERM4-F1
#
_entry.id   AF-A0A4S1ERM4-F1
#
_cell.length_a   1.000
_cell.length_b   1.000
_cell.length_c   1.000
_cell.angle_alpha   90.00
_cell.angle_beta   90.00
_cell.angle_gamma   90.00
#
_symmetry.space_group_name_H-M   'P 1'
#
loop_
_entity.id
_entity.type
_entity.pdbx_description
1 polymer ?
#
loop_
_entity_poly.entity_id
_entity_poly.type
_entity_poly.pdbx_seq_one_letter_code
_entity_poly.pdbx_strand_id
1 'polypeptide(L)'
;LIPVEFLAAAVGHEPDLKHQHDLLLANCLAQSEALMKGRTLEEARAQMLAKGMKPADVDKIAPHRVFSGNRPSMTILYRKLDPRTLGRLIALYEHRVF
;
A
#
# COMPACT_ATOMS: atom_id res chain seq x y z
N LEU A 1 -12.85 -9.42 9.98
CA LEU A 1 -11.45 -9.12 9.58
C LEU A 1 -11.37 -9.30 8.07
N ILE A 2 -10.92 -8.31 7.30
CA ILE A 2 -10.93 -8.34 5.83
C ILE A 2 -9.49 -8.54 5.33
N PRO A 3 -9.13 -9.71 4.79
CA PRO A 3 -7.81 -9.91 4.18
C PRO A 3 -7.70 -9.12 2.87
N VAL A 4 -6.53 -8.51 2.63
CA VAL A 4 -6.28 -7.68 1.44
C VAL A 4 -5.13 -8.28 0.63
N GLU A 5 -5.28 -8.34 -0.68
CA GLU A 5 -4.22 -8.78 -1.59
C GLU A 5 -3.81 -7.66 -2.52
N PHE A 6 -2.51 -7.36 -2.54
CA PHE A 6 -1.90 -6.38 -3.43
C PHE A 6 -1.15 -7.12 -4.53
N LEU A 7 -1.47 -6.79 -5.77
CA LEU A 7 -0.77 -7.28 -6.95
C LEU A 7 -0.04 -6.11 -7.58
N ALA A 8 1.26 -6.24 -7.75
CA ALA A 8 2.09 -5.16 -8.29
C ALA A 8 3.08 -5.66 -9.34
N ALA A 9 3.12 -4.96 -10.48
CA ALA A 9 4.18 -5.11 -11.47
C ALA A 9 5.36 -4.24 -11.08
N ALA A 10 6.57 -4.78 -11.06
CA ALA A 10 7.81 -4.02 -10.79
C ALA A 10 8.21 -3.09 -11.96
N VAL A 11 7.68 -3.34 -13.16
CA VAL A 11 7.97 -2.58 -14.38
C VAL A 11 6.66 -2.27 -15.09
N GLY A 12 6.46 -0.99 -15.40
CA GLY A 12 5.34 -0.50 -16.18
C GLY A 12 5.44 -0.84 -17.67
N HIS A 13 4.35 -0.57 -18.40
CA HIS A 13 4.35 -0.70 -19.86
C HIS A 13 4.92 0.51 -20.57
N GLU A 14 4.71 1.70 -20.00
CA GLU A 14 5.09 3.00 -20.57
C GLU A 14 6.37 3.55 -19.92
N PRO A 15 7.52 3.57 -20.61
CA PRO A 15 8.77 4.11 -20.06
C PRO A 15 8.67 5.58 -19.69
N ASP A 16 7.93 6.37 -20.46
CA ASP A 16 7.75 7.82 -20.23
C ASP A 16 6.92 8.12 -18.98
N LEU A 17 6.19 7.12 -18.47
CA LEU A 17 5.42 7.21 -17.23
C LEU A 17 6.11 6.53 -16.04
N LYS A 18 7.44 6.33 -16.11
CA LYS A 18 8.20 5.69 -15.04
C LYS A 18 7.97 6.35 -13.68
N HIS A 19 7.95 7.68 -13.62
CA HIS A 19 7.76 8.40 -12.36
C HIS A 19 6.41 8.07 -11.70
N GLN A 20 5.34 8.04 -12.49
CA GLN A 20 3.99 7.69 -12.05
C GLN A 20 3.95 6.22 -11.60
N HIS A 21 4.66 5.32 -12.29
CA HIS A 21 4.76 3.92 -11.90
C HIS A 21 5.53 3.75 -10.58
N ASP A 22 6.61 4.50 -10.36
CA ASP A 22 7.35 4.50 -9.10
C ASP A 22 6.45 4.99 -7.94
N LEU A 23 5.65 6.03 -8.16
CA LEU A 23 4.67 6.52 -7.18
C LEU A 23 3.58 5.48 -6.89
N LEU A 24 3.10 4.76 -7.91
CA LEU A 24 2.14 3.67 -7.74
C LEU A 24 2.72 2.55 -6.85
N LEU A 25 3.94 2.11 -7.13
CA LEU A 25 4.63 1.08 -6.34
C LEU A 25 4.88 1.54 -4.90
N ALA A 26 5.35 2.78 -4.71
CA ALA A 26 5.56 3.35 -3.39
C ALA A 26 4.26 3.35 -2.57
N ASN A 27 3.14 3.73 -3.18
CA ASN A 27 1.84 3.69 -2.51
C ASN A 27 1.40 2.27 -2.19
N CYS A 28 1.54 1.31 -3.12
CA CYS A 28 1.17 -0.08 -2.90
C CYS A 28 1.90 -0.67 -1.68
N LEU A 29 3.23 -0.51 -1.64
CA LEU A 29 4.06 -0.98 -0.53
C LEU A 29 3.71 -0.25 0.78
N ALA A 30 3.53 1.07 0.74
CA ALA A 30 3.15 1.85 1.91
C ALA A 30 1.79 1.44 2.48
N GLN A 31 0.82 1.03 1.64
CA GLN A 31 -0.47 0.52 2.10
C GLN A 31 -0.35 -0.84 2.77
N SER A 32 0.42 -1.77 2.19
CA SER A 32 0.69 -3.07 2.85
C SER A 32 1.36 -2.89 4.21
N GLU A 33 2.31 -1.96 4.31
CA GLU A 33 3.00 -1.62 5.56
C GLU A 33 2.05 -0.97 6.57
N ALA A 34 1.22 -0.02 6.13
CA ALA A 34 0.25 0.65 6.99
C ALA A 34 -0.81 -0.30 7.55
N LEU A 35 -1.25 -1.29 6.76
CA LEU A 35 -2.16 -2.35 7.23
C LEU A 35 -1.50 -3.22 8.30
N MET A 36 -0.22 -3.54 8.15
CA MET A 36 0.55 -4.33 9.12
C MET A 36 0.83 -3.55 10.41
N LYS A 37 1.49 -2.39 10.30
CA LYS A 37 1.99 -1.61 11.44
C LYS A 37 0.92 -0.78 12.12
N GLY A 38 -0.03 -0.25 11.34
CA GLY A 38 -0.92 0.81 11.81
C GLY A 38 -0.19 2.14 11.97
N ARG A 39 -0.80 3.03 12.75
CA ARG A 39 -0.23 4.31 13.15
C ARG A 39 -0.87 4.75 14.47
N THR A 40 -0.05 4.97 15.49
CA THR A 40 -0.52 5.45 16.79
C THR A 40 -0.88 6.94 16.74
N LEU A 41 -1.57 7.42 17.77
CA LEU A 41 -1.88 8.85 17.90
C LEU A 41 -0.61 9.71 17.99
N GLU A 42 0.39 9.23 18.73
CA GLU A 42 1.67 9.93 18.90
C GLU A 42 2.42 10.04 17.57
N GLU A 43 2.51 8.94 16.82
CA GLU A 43 3.12 8.93 15.48
C GLU A 43 2.37 9.85 14.50
N ALA A 44 1.03 9.83 14.53
CA ALA A 44 0.21 10.69 13.69
C ALA A 44 0.45 12.18 14.00
N ARG A 45 0.50 12.54 15.30
CA ARG A 45 0.82 13.89 15.76
C ARG A 45 2.22 14.31 15.31
N ALA A 46 3.23 13.49 15.60
CA ALA A 46 4.63 13.76 15.25
C ALA A 46 4.81 13.96 13.74
N GLN A 47 4.22 13.12 12.91
CA GLN A 47 4.27 13.27 11.44
C GLN A 47 3.63 14.57 10.95
N MET A 48 2.57 15.04 11.59
CA MET A 48 1.88 16.26 11.16
C MET A 48 2.60 17.53 11.62
N LEU A 49 3.16 17.52 12.84
CA LEU A 49 4.03 18.61 13.31
C LEU A 49 5.29 18.72 12.45
N ALA A 50 5.91 17.60 12.09
CA ALA A 50 7.06 17.58 11.18
C ALA A 50 6.73 18.12 9.77
N LYS A 51 5.46 18.04 9.36
CA LYS A 51 4.95 18.65 8.12
C LYS A 51 4.60 20.13 8.25
N GLY A 52 4.91 20.76 9.39
CA GLY A 52 4.68 22.18 9.63
C GLY A 52 3.23 22.56 9.98
N MET A 53 2.39 21.59 10.36
CA MET A 53 1.00 21.86 10.73
C MET A 53 0.92 22.47 12.12
N LYS A 54 0.00 23.43 12.33
CA LYS A 54 -0.17 24.12 13.62
C LYS A 54 -0.67 23.14 14.69
N PRO A 55 -0.18 23.22 15.94
CA PRO A 55 -0.59 22.29 17.02
C PRO A 55 -2.10 22.16 17.20
N ALA A 56 -2.83 23.28 17.14
CA ALA A 56 -4.29 23.32 17.29
C ALA A 56 -5.03 22.54 16.17
N ASP A 57 -4.47 22.48 14.97
CA ASP A 57 -5.03 21.71 13.86
C ASP A 57 -4.61 20.24 13.96
N VAL A 58 -3.39 19.97 14.45
CA VAL A 58 -2.89 18.61 14.69
C VAL A 58 -3.77 17.89 15.71
N ASP A 59 -4.12 18.53 16.83
CA ASP A 59 -4.94 17.90 17.86
C ASP A 59 -6.35 17.53 17.39
N LYS A 60 -6.91 18.29 16.45
CA LYS A 60 -8.21 17.99 15.84
C LYS A 60 -8.13 16.85 14.83
N ILE A 61 -7.06 16.79 14.03
CA ILE A 61 -6.98 15.90 12.87
C ILE A 61 -6.29 14.56 13.21
N ALA A 62 -5.33 14.55 14.14
CA ALA A 62 -4.55 13.36 14.47
C ALA A 62 -5.40 12.14 14.89
N PRO A 63 -6.50 12.28 15.67
CA PRO A 63 -7.37 11.14 16.01
C PRO A 63 -7.96 10.44 14.77
N HIS A 64 -8.25 11.19 13.70
CA HIS A 64 -8.77 10.65 12.43
C HIS A 64 -7.69 10.01 11.54
N ARG A 65 -6.42 10.09 11.95
CA ARG A 65 -5.27 9.50 11.24
C ARG A 65 -4.61 8.35 12.01
N VAL A 66 -5.26 7.89 13.08
CA VAL A 66 -4.89 6.68 13.82
C VAL A 66 -5.42 5.46 13.08
N PHE A 67 -4.56 4.45 12.92
CA PHE A 67 -4.95 3.16 12.35
C PHE A 67 -4.45 2.06 13.27
N SER A 68 -5.33 1.11 13.62
CA SER A 68 -5.01 0.03 14.57
C SER A 68 -3.92 -0.93 14.08
N GLY A 69 -3.63 -0.94 12.77
CA GLY A 69 -2.74 -1.93 12.17
C GLY A 69 -3.27 -3.35 12.36
N ASN A 70 -2.35 -4.32 12.36
CA ASN A 70 -2.61 -5.74 12.54
C ASN A 70 -3.70 -6.28 11.57
N ARG A 71 -3.72 -5.75 10.35
CA ARG A 71 -4.61 -6.19 9.27
C ARG A 71 -3.80 -7.06 8.30
N PRO A 72 -4.16 -8.34 8.12
CA PRO A 72 -3.43 -9.24 7.26
C PRO A 72 -3.51 -8.77 5.81
N SER A 73 -2.36 -8.77 5.14
CA SER A 73 -2.29 -8.54 3.70
C SER A 73 -1.24 -9.45 3.06
N MET A 74 -1.43 -9.74 1.78
CA MET A 74 -0.46 -10.44 0.95
C MET A 74 -0.06 -9.53 -0.20
N THR A 75 1.24 -9.44 -0.49
CA THR A 75 1.75 -8.69 -1.66
C THR A 75 2.39 -9.65 -2.65
N ILE A 76 1.81 -9.77 -3.84
CA ILE A 76 2.34 -10.56 -4.95
C ILE A 76 3.02 -9.60 -5.92
N LEU A 77 4.35 -9.65 -5.95
CA LEU A 77 5.16 -8.84 -6.84
C LEU A 77 5.62 -9.68 -8.05
N TYR A 78 5.40 -9.17 -9.25
CA TYR A 78 5.84 -9.79 -10.50
C TYR A 78 6.58 -8.77 -11.38
N ARG A 79 7.36 -9.23 -12.37
CA ARG A 79 8.24 -8.32 -13.13
C ARG A 79 7.48 -7.33 -13.99
N LYS A 80 6.58 -7.80 -14.86
CA LYS A 80 5.75 -7.00 -15.78
C LYS A 80 4.46 -7.78 -16.06
N LEU A 81 3.36 -7.08 -16.34
CA LEU A 81 2.10 -7.74 -16.67
C LEU A 81 2.04 -8.11 -18.16
N ASP A 82 2.73 -9.18 -18.54
CA ASP A 82 2.68 -9.75 -19.89
C ASP A 82 1.68 -10.93 -19.98
N PRO A 83 1.33 -11.43 -21.18
CA PRO A 83 0.37 -12.53 -21.32
C PRO A 83 0.76 -13.79 -20.53
N ARG A 84 2.06 -14.08 -20.42
CA ARG A 84 2.58 -15.22 -19.65
C ARG A 84 2.32 -15.04 -18.16
N THR A 85 2.60 -13.85 -17.63
CA THR A 85 2.42 -13.51 -16.21
C THR A 85 0.95 -13.47 -15.85
N LEU A 86 0.10 -12.88 -16.72
CA LEU A 86 -1.34 -12.90 -16.55
C LEU A 86 -1.88 -14.33 -16.47
N GLY A 87 -1.49 -15.21 -17.40
CA GLY A 87 -1.91 -16.61 -17.37
C GLY A 87 -1.49 -17.34 -16.08
N ARG A 88 -0.28 -17.07 -15.58
CA ARG A 88 0.19 -17.61 -14.28
C ARG A 88 -0.62 -17.09 -13.09
N LEU A 89 -0.99 -15.82 -13.09
CA LEU A 89 -1.82 -15.24 -12.03
C LEU A 89 -3.21 -15.86 -12.03
N ILE A 90 -3.84 -16.04 -13.20
CA ILE A 90 -5.13 -16.72 -13.31
C ILE A 90 -5.04 -18.14 -12.76
N ALA A 91 -4.06 -18.93 -13.24
CA ALA A 91 -3.86 -20.30 -12.78
C ALA A 91 -3.60 -20.39 -11.26
N LEU A 92 -2.86 -19.44 -10.69
CA LEU A 92 -2.65 -19.34 -9.23
C LEU A 92 -3.98 -19.20 -8.48
N TYR A 93 -4.88 -18.32 -8.95
CA TYR A 93 -6.18 -18.11 -8.32
C TYR A 93 -7.14 -19.27 -8.55
N GLU A 94 -7.11 -19.90 -9.71
CA GLU A 94 -7.86 -21.13 -9.98
C GLU A 94 -7.47 -22.24 -8.99
N HIS A 95 -6.17 -22.54 -8.88
CA HIS A 95 -5.63 -23.56 -7.96
C HIS A 95 -5.78 -23.25 -6.46
N ARG A 96 -6.05 -22.00 -6.09
CA ARG A 96 -6.37 -21.65 -4.72
C ARG A 96 -7.81 -22.00 -4.34
N VAL A 97 -8.71 -22.00 -5.32
CA VAL A 97 -10.14 -22.25 -5.11
C VAL A 97 -10.47 -23.74 -5.22
N PHE A 98 -9.68 -24.51 -5.97
CA PHE A 98 -9.75 -25.97 -6.02
C PHE A 98 -9.28 -26.63 -4.72
#